data_AF-A0AAU6GJM7-F1
#
_entry.id   AF-A0AAU6GJM7-F1
#
_cell.length_a   1.000
_cell.length_b   1.000
_cell.length_c   1.000
_cell.angle_alpha   90.00
_cell.angle_beta   90.00
_cell.angle_gamma   90.00
#
_symmetry.space_group_name_H-M   'P 1'
#
loop_
_entity.id
_entity.type
_entity.pdbx_description
1 polymer ?
#
loop_
_entity_poly.entity_id
_entity_poly.type
_entity_poly.pdbx_seq_one_letter_code
_entity_poly.pdbx_strand_id
1 'polypeptide(L)'
;MTTRATLSAVILLVTAAVLTACDDGTSKAESKPSAAPSKAVTTAAATPGVDAVAKATGIPPKPTGAARARLLRALAAAAPAAARYEDKAIDAARNQCSAINRSGQRLDHLASQRFTYKDVTTTEAQGKKINQALKATGFCVV
;
A
#
# COMPACT_ATOMS: atom_id res chain seq x y z
N MET A 1 8.82 -50.29 0.22
CA MET A 1 9.67 -50.10 1.41
C MET A 1 9.28 -48.79 2.04
N THR A 2 8.74 -48.87 3.26
CA THR A 2 8.13 -47.75 3.98
C THR A 2 9.10 -47.30 5.06
N THR A 3 9.58 -46.06 5.00
CA THR A 3 10.45 -45.51 6.04
C THR A 3 9.65 -44.53 6.89
N ARG A 4 9.56 -44.80 8.20
CA ARG A 4 8.89 -43.99 9.21
C ARG A 4 9.91 -43.29 10.12
N ALA A 5 9.43 -42.20 10.73
CA ALA A 5 9.87 -41.53 11.97
C ALA A 5 11.12 -40.61 11.84
N THR A 6 11.24 -39.44 12.50
CA THR A 6 10.95 -39.01 13.90
C THR A 6 10.84 -37.45 13.99
N LEU A 7 9.80 -36.86 14.59
CA LEU A 7 9.71 -36.24 15.95
C LEU A 7 10.54 -34.94 16.24
N SER A 8 9.79 -33.83 16.35
CA SER A 8 9.74 -32.74 17.36
C SER A 8 10.98 -32.00 17.89
N ALA A 9 10.94 -30.66 17.81
CA ALA A 9 11.35 -29.74 18.89
C ALA A 9 10.70 -28.34 18.76
N VAL A 10 9.85 -28.01 19.74
CA VAL A 10 9.33 -26.68 20.13
C VAL A 10 10.44 -25.90 20.83
N ILE A 11 10.51 -24.55 20.74
CA ILE A 11 10.94 -23.62 21.83
C ILE A 11 10.74 -22.12 21.46
N LEU A 12 9.82 -21.51 22.24
CA LEU A 12 9.73 -20.16 22.83
C LEU A 12 9.87 -18.83 22.04
N LEU A 13 8.74 -18.10 21.98
CA LEU A 13 8.64 -16.64 21.96
C LEU A 13 9.09 -16.01 23.29
N VAL A 14 9.81 -14.88 23.22
CA VAL A 14 9.78 -13.82 24.25
C VAL A 14 9.75 -12.47 23.55
N THR A 15 8.61 -11.78 23.69
CA THR A 15 8.39 -10.38 23.30
C THR A 15 8.62 -9.47 24.50
N ALA A 16 9.60 -8.58 24.43
CA ALA A 16 9.74 -7.47 25.38
C ALA A 16 9.10 -6.22 24.77
N ALA A 17 7.89 -5.88 25.24
CA ALA A 17 7.25 -4.62 24.97
C ALA A 17 7.71 -3.60 26.01
N VAL A 18 8.35 -2.52 25.56
CA VAL A 18 8.53 -1.29 26.33
C VAL A 18 7.51 -0.27 25.84
N LEU A 19 6.42 -0.08 26.57
CA LEU A 19 5.54 1.08 26.42
C LEU A 19 5.93 2.08 27.50
N THR A 20 6.63 3.13 27.10
CA THR A 20 6.81 4.33 27.91
C THR A 20 5.49 5.09 27.94
N ALA A 21 4.85 5.08 29.10
CA ALA A 21 3.76 5.96 29.45
C ALA A 21 4.26 7.41 29.55
N CYS A 22 3.63 8.29 28.79
CA CYS A 22 3.63 9.75 28.94
C CYS A 22 2.29 10.21 28.35
N ASP A 23 1.52 11.11 28.90
CA ASP A 23 1.46 11.76 30.21
C ASP A 23 0.07 12.42 30.20
N ASP A 24 -0.62 12.40 31.35
CA ASP A 24 -1.99 12.86 31.52
C ASP A 24 -2.00 14.40 31.56
N GLY A 25 -2.25 15.03 30.41
CA GLY A 25 -2.33 16.48 30.26
C GLY A 25 -3.75 16.97 30.12
N THR A 26 -4.43 17.17 31.25
CA THR A 26 -5.72 17.87 31.34
C THR A 26 -5.67 19.27 30.70
N SER A 27 -6.71 19.64 29.94
CA SER A 27 -7.22 21.02 29.87
C SER A 27 -8.58 21.04 29.17
N LYS A 28 -9.63 21.00 29.98
CA LYS A 28 -10.94 21.55 29.61
C LYS A 28 -10.84 23.06 29.58
N ALA A 29 -11.22 23.67 28.48
CA ALA A 29 -11.61 25.09 28.45
C ALA A 29 -12.79 25.24 27.49
N GLU A 30 -14.00 25.21 28.05
CA GLU A 30 -15.14 25.88 27.44
C GLU A 30 -14.87 27.40 27.46
N SER A 31 -15.01 28.07 26.32
CA SER A 31 -15.34 29.50 26.23
C SER A 31 -15.72 29.87 24.79
N LYS A 32 -17.02 30.06 24.55
CA LYS A 32 -17.60 30.96 23.52
C LYS A 32 -18.06 32.21 24.30
N PRO A 33 -17.90 33.48 23.85
CA PRO A 33 -18.49 33.95 22.59
C PRO A 33 -17.85 35.13 21.83
N SER A 34 -18.34 35.24 20.58
CA SER A 34 -18.63 36.47 19.81
C SER A 34 -17.57 37.08 18.89
N ALA A 35 -18.11 37.62 17.79
CA ALA A 35 -17.50 37.99 16.54
C ALA A 35 -16.63 39.27 16.54
N ALA A 36 -15.60 39.26 15.69
CA ALA A 36 -15.16 40.41 14.89
C ALA A 36 -14.39 39.90 13.63
N PRO A 37 -14.58 40.49 12.44
CA PRO A 37 -13.92 40.03 11.22
C PRO A 37 -12.52 40.62 11.12
N SER A 38 -11.53 39.95 11.68
CA SER A 38 -10.13 40.28 11.42
C SER A 38 -9.72 39.65 10.07
N LYS A 39 -9.51 40.52 9.07
CA LYS A 39 -8.78 40.20 7.84
C LYS A 39 -7.38 39.70 8.20
N ALA A 40 -7.24 38.41 8.44
CA ALA A 40 -5.97 37.73 8.37
C ALA A 40 -5.75 37.32 6.92
N VAL A 41 -4.83 38.00 6.23
CA VAL A 41 -4.17 37.43 5.06
C VAL A 41 -3.32 36.28 5.60
N THR A 42 -3.96 35.14 5.80
CA THR A 42 -3.28 33.87 5.96
C THR A 42 -2.78 33.53 4.58
N THR A 43 -1.50 33.78 4.31
CA THR A 43 -0.77 33.07 3.27
C THR A 43 -0.82 31.60 3.66
N ALA A 44 -1.93 30.93 3.31
CA ALA A 44 -2.05 29.50 3.42
C ALA A 44 -0.97 28.96 2.50
N ALA A 45 0.12 28.49 3.09
CA ALA A 45 1.09 27.66 2.41
C ALA A 45 0.26 26.59 1.69
N ALA A 46 0.21 26.67 0.36
CA ALA A 46 -0.65 25.84 -0.45
C ALA A 46 -0.27 24.39 -0.14
N THR A 47 -1.11 23.71 0.63
CA THR A 47 -0.94 22.28 0.87
C THR A 47 -1.07 21.65 -0.50
N PRO A 48 -0.02 20.98 -1.02
CA PRO A 48 -0.10 20.40 -2.34
C PRO A 48 -1.31 19.47 -2.38
N GLY A 49 -2.20 19.68 -3.36
CA GLY A 49 -3.34 18.79 -3.55
C GLY A 49 -2.87 17.34 -3.67
N VAL A 50 -3.75 16.38 -3.37
CA VAL A 50 -3.47 14.93 -3.45
C VAL A 50 -2.80 14.51 -4.77
N ASP A 51 -3.10 15.20 -5.87
CA ASP A 51 -2.49 14.97 -7.18
C ASP A 51 -1.02 15.42 -7.27
N ALA A 52 -0.66 16.51 -6.60
CA ALA A 52 0.72 16.98 -6.53
C ALA A 52 1.60 16.05 -5.67
N VAL A 53 1.04 15.52 -4.57
CA VAL A 53 1.72 14.52 -3.72
C VAL A 53 1.86 13.17 -4.45
N ALA A 54 0.85 12.76 -5.22
CA ALA A 54 0.89 11.55 -6.05
C ALA A 54 2.03 11.60 -7.09
N LYS A 55 2.21 12.76 -7.75
CA LYS A 55 3.34 12.98 -8.68
C LYS A 55 4.69 12.89 -7.97
N ALA A 56 4.84 13.50 -6.80
CA ALA A 56 6.09 13.47 -6.04
C ALA A 56 6.45 12.06 -5.53
N THR A 57 5.45 11.23 -5.23
CA THR A 57 5.63 9.87 -4.69
C THR A 57 5.64 8.78 -5.77
N GLY A 58 5.46 9.12 -7.05
CA GLY A 58 5.35 8.15 -8.14
C GLY A 58 4.18 7.17 -7.98
N ILE A 59 3.20 7.46 -7.11
CA ILE A 59 2.02 6.63 -6.89
C ILE A 59 0.90 7.15 -7.80
N PRO A 60 0.40 6.35 -8.75
CA PRO A 60 -0.74 6.77 -9.57
C PRO A 60 -1.99 7.05 -8.72
N PRO A 61 -2.88 7.96 -9.16
CA PRO A 61 -4.20 8.12 -8.53
C PRO A 61 -4.98 6.80 -8.55
N LYS A 62 -5.93 6.63 -7.63
CA LYS A 62 -6.75 5.41 -7.60
C LYS A 62 -7.59 5.33 -8.89
N PRO A 63 -7.47 4.26 -9.69
CA PRO A 63 -8.22 4.16 -10.93
C PRO A 63 -9.71 3.94 -10.66
N THR A 64 -10.55 4.50 -11.52
CA THR A 64 -12.01 4.35 -11.49
C THR A 64 -12.52 3.84 -12.85
N GLY A 65 -13.80 3.44 -12.90
CA GLY A 65 -14.48 3.06 -14.15
C GLY A 65 -13.71 2.07 -15.03
N ALA A 66 -13.56 2.41 -16.31
CA ALA A 66 -12.89 1.56 -17.30
C ALA A 66 -11.40 1.32 -16.99
N ALA A 67 -10.71 2.29 -16.38
CA ALA A 67 -9.31 2.13 -15.98
C ALA A 67 -9.16 1.10 -14.86
N ARG A 68 -10.09 1.13 -13.88
CA ARG A 68 -10.15 0.13 -12.80
C ARG A 68 -10.36 -1.28 -13.36
N ALA A 69 -11.34 -1.43 -14.26
CA ALA A 69 -11.64 -2.72 -14.87
C ALA A 69 -10.47 -3.24 -15.73
N ARG A 70 -9.80 -2.37 -16.49
CA ARG A 70 -8.61 -2.75 -17.29
C ARG A 70 -7.47 -3.25 -16.41
N LEU A 71 -7.17 -2.54 -15.31
CA LEU A 71 -6.13 -2.93 -14.37
C LEU A 71 -6.43 -4.29 -13.74
N LEU A 72 -7.65 -4.49 -13.24
CA LEU A 72 -8.05 -5.75 -12.59
C LEU A 72 -8.00 -6.94 -13.56
N ARG A 73 -8.43 -6.76 -14.83
CA ARG A 73 -8.29 -7.81 -15.84
C ARG A 73 -6.83 -8.17 -16.12
N ALA A 74 -5.95 -7.18 -16.21
CA ALA A 74 -4.53 -7.43 -16.43
C ALA A 74 -3.88 -8.15 -15.24
N LEU A 75 -4.24 -7.76 -14.01
CA LEU A 75 -3.79 -8.44 -12.79
C LEU A 75 -4.30 -9.89 -12.74
N ALA A 76 -5.58 -10.11 -13.07
CA ALA A 76 -6.17 -11.44 -13.09
C ALA A 76 -5.51 -12.34 -14.15
N ALA A 77 -5.15 -11.81 -15.32
CA ALA A 77 -4.43 -12.55 -16.35
C ALA A 77 -3.00 -12.92 -15.92
N ALA A 78 -2.34 -12.06 -15.15
CA ALA A 78 -0.98 -12.31 -14.66
C ALA A 78 -0.94 -13.27 -13.46
N ALA A 79 -1.85 -13.08 -12.51
CA ALA A 79 -1.97 -13.83 -11.26
C ALA A 79 -3.43 -13.80 -10.76
N PRO A 80 -4.27 -14.78 -11.12
CA PRO A 80 -5.71 -14.75 -10.84
C PRO A 80 -6.07 -14.53 -9.37
N ALA A 81 -5.37 -15.21 -8.45
CA ALA A 81 -5.60 -15.06 -7.01
C ALA A 81 -5.29 -13.66 -6.50
N ALA A 82 -4.30 -12.97 -7.08
CA ALA A 82 -3.95 -11.60 -6.71
C ALA A 82 -5.10 -10.63 -7.01
N ALA A 83 -5.92 -10.86 -8.03
CA ALA A 83 -7.05 -9.98 -8.36
C ALA A 83 -8.31 -10.23 -7.52
N ARG A 84 -8.35 -11.28 -6.68
CA ARG A 84 -9.55 -11.70 -5.92
C ARG A 84 -10.13 -10.60 -5.04
N TYR A 85 -9.27 -9.79 -4.42
CA TYR A 85 -9.66 -8.67 -3.57
C TYR A 85 -9.37 -7.38 -4.29
N GLU A 86 -10.31 -6.95 -5.14
CA GLU A 86 -10.08 -5.88 -6.12
C GLU A 86 -9.46 -4.61 -5.54
N ASP A 87 -9.97 -4.10 -4.42
CA ASP A 87 -9.44 -2.86 -3.83
C ASP A 87 -8.03 -3.05 -3.25
N LYS A 88 -7.74 -4.22 -2.66
CA LYS A 88 -6.38 -4.57 -2.21
C LYS A 88 -5.44 -4.74 -3.41
N ALA A 89 -5.91 -5.34 -4.49
CA ALA A 89 -5.15 -5.50 -5.73
C ALA A 89 -4.80 -4.14 -6.35
N ILE A 90 -5.74 -3.19 -6.33
CA ILE A 90 -5.52 -1.82 -6.78
C ILE A 90 -4.52 -1.10 -5.89
N ASP A 91 -4.65 -1.21 -4.58
CA ASP A 91 -3.73 -0.53 -3.65
C ASP A 91 -2.31 -1.13 -3.73
N ALA A 92 -2.20 -2.45 -3.86
CA ALA A 92 -0.94 -3.14 -4.12
C ALA A 92 -0.32 -2.72 -5.46
N ALA A 93 -1.12 -2.60 -6.52
CA ALA A 93 -0.67 -2.11 -7.83
C ALA A 93 -0.16 -0.67 -7.75
N ARG A 94 -0.86 0.22 -7.05
CA ARG A 94 -0.44 1.61 -6.84
C ARG A 94 0.89 1.70 -6.10
N ASN A 95 1.04 0.92 -5.02
CA ASN A 95 2.29 0.82 -4.27
C ASN A 95 3.43 0.23 -5.13
N GLN A 96 3.13 -0.80 -5.92
CA GLN A 96 4.11 -1.40 -6.83
C GLN A 96 4.56 -0.42 -7.91
N CYS A 97 3.66 0.38 -8.48
CA CYS A 97 4.02 1.43 -9.43
C CYS A 97 4.97 2.46 -8.82
N SER A 98 4.82 2.80 -7.53
CA SER A 98 5.78 3.65 -6.83
C SER A 98 7.23 3.13 -6.90
N ALA A 99 7.41 1.81 -6.78
CA ALA A 99 8.71 1.18 -6.91
C ALA A 99 9.18 1.11 -8.36
N ILE A 100 8.28 0.80 -9.31
CA ILE A 100 8.59 0.76 -10.74
C ILE A 100 9.04 2.14 -11.25
N ASN A 101 8.29 3.19 -10.93
CA ASN A 101 8.51 4.55 -11.43
C ASN A 101 9.78 5.19 -10.85
N ARG A 102 10.29 4.66 -9.72
CA ARG A 102 11.56 5.08 -9.13
C ARG A 102 12.73 4.13 -9.41
N SER A 103 12.59 3.24 -10.40
CA SER A 103 13.62 2.25 -10.75
C SER A 103 14.11 1.43 -9.55
N GLY A 104 13.17 1.04 -8.69
CA GLY A 104 13.46 0.24 -7.50
C GLY A 104 14.08 -1.12 -7.85
N GLN A 105 14.81 -1.69 -6.90
CA GLN A 105 15.43 -3.01 -7.04
C GLN A 105 14.49 -4.12 -6.58
N ARG A 106 14.75 -5.35 -7.03
CA ARG A 106 14.01 -6.57 -6.65
C ARG A 106 12.48 -6.40 -6.82
N LEU A 107 12.06 -5.78 -7.92
CA LEU A 107 10.65 -5.45 -8.17
C LEU A 107 9.75 -6.68 -8.12
N ASP A 108 10.24 -7.84 -8.56
CA ASP A 108 9.47 -9.09 -8.61
C ASP A 108 9.20 -9.61 -7.20
N HIS A 109 10.21 -9.60 -6.34
CA HIS A 109 10.08 -9.90 -4.92
C HIS A 109 9.17 -8.90 -4.18
N LEU A 110 9.30 -7.60 -4.47
CA LEU A 110 8.41 -6.59 -3.88
C LEU A 110 6.95 -6.81 -4.29
N ALA A 111 6.71 -7.15 -5.56
CA ALA A 111 5.38 -7.50 -6.02
C ALA A 111 4.86 -8.77 -5.33
N SER A 112 5.70 -9.78 -5.12
CA SER A 112 5.30 -11.00 -4.42
C SER A 112 4.84 -10.72 -2.98
N GLN A 113 5.53 -9.83 -2.27
CA GLN A 113 5.13 -9.42 -0.93
C GLN A 113 3.85 -8.57 -0.94
N ARG A 114 3.76 -7.57 -1.81
CA ARG A 114 2.62 -6.63 -1.84
C ARG A 114 1.31 -7.28 -2.28
N PHE A 115 1.39 -8.29 -3.12
CA PHE A 115 0.24 -9.08 -3.57
C PHE A 115 0.03 -10.36 -2.75
N THR A 116 0.74 -10.51 -1.63
CA THR A 116 0.43 -11.52 -0.61
C THR A 116 -0.39 -10.85 0.49
N TYR A 117 -1.67 -11.19 0.57
CA TYR A 117 -2.59 -10.65 1.56
C TYR A 117 -3.75 -11.61 1.80
N LYS A 118 -4.30 -11.58 3.01
CA LYS A 118 -5.38 -12.50 3.43
C LYS A 118 -4.96 -13.95 3.19
N ASP A 119 -5.73 -14.67 2.38
CA ASP A 119 -5.54 -16.05 1.92
C ASP A 119 -4.82 -16.14 0.55
N VAL A 120 -4.36 -15.02 -0.01
CA VAL A 120 -3.62 -14.99 -1.27
C VAL A 120 -2.13 -14.99 -0.99
N THR A 121 -1.43 -15.98 -1.55
CA THR A 121 0.04 -16.01 -1.62
C THR A 121 0.48 -15.78 -3.06
N THR A 122 1.35 -14.79 -3.25
CA THR A 122 1.94 -14.47 -4.56
C THR A 122 3.43 -14.81 -4.53
N THR A 123 3.86 -15.66 -5.46
CA THR A 123 5.27 -16.04 -5.66
C THR A 123 6.04 -14.95 -6.40
N GLU A 124 7.38 -14.97 -6.35
CA GLU A 124 8.21 -14.03 -7.09
C GLU A 124 8.04 -14.15 -8.62
N ALA A 125 7.83 -15.37 -9.13
CA ALA A 125 7.52 -15.60 -10.54
C ALA A 125 6.17 -14.96 -10.96
N GLN A 126 5.17 -15.00 -10.09
CA GLN A 126 3.91 -14.26 -10.30
C GLN A 126 4.12 -12.76 -10.15
N GLY A 127 4.96 -12.32 -9.21
CA GLY A 127 5.37 -10.92 -9.06
C GLY A 127 5.96 -10.34 -10.34
N LYS A 128 6.80 -11.11 -11.05
CA LYS A 128 7.33 -10.75 -12.37
C LYS A 128 6.22 -10.55 -13.40
N LYS A 129 5.27 -11.48 -13.49
CA LYS A 129 4.11 -11.37 -14.41
C LYS A 129 3.26 -10.15 -14.08
N ILE A 130 3.05 -9.87 -12.79
CA ILE A 130 2.35 -8.67 -12.32
C ILE A 130 3.08 -7.41 -12.76
N ASN A 131 4.40 -7.32 -12.58
CA ASN A 131 5.19 -6.16 -13.02
C ASN A 131 5.09 -5.92 -14.53
N GLN A 132 5.12 -7.00 -15.33
CA GLN A 132 4.93 -6.91 -16.78
C GLN A 132 3.53 -6.40 -17.14
N ALA A 133 2.49 -6.93 -16.49
CA ALA A 133 1.11 -6.48 -16.70
C ALA A 133 0.93 -4.99 -16.31
N LEU A 134 1.44 -4.57 -15.16
CA LEU A 134 1.36 -3.19 -14.69
C LEU A 134 1.99 -2.21 -15.70
N LYS A 135 3.16 -2.54 -16.25
CA LYS A 135 3.82 -1.75 -17.30
C LYS A 135 2.99 -1.75 -18.61
N ALA A 136 2.52 -2.92 -19.05
CA ALA A 136 1.75 -3.06 -20.28
C ALA A 136 0.41 -2.31 -20.26
N THR A 137 -0.23 -2.18 -19.10
CA THR A 137 -1.49 -1.42 -18.96
C THR A 137 -1.33 0.11 -19.02
N GLY A 138 -0.09 0.61 -18.96
CA GLY A 138 0.21 2.02 -18.80
C GLY A 138 -0.26 2.60 -17.46
N PHE A 139 -0.58 1.75 -16.47
CA PHE A 139 -1.05 2.21 -15.17
C PHE A 139 0.08 2.84 -14.33
N CYS A 140 1.28 2.28 -14.43
CA CYS A 140 2.46 2.90 -13.87
C CYS A 140 2.92 4.04 -14.80
N VAL A 141 3.06 5.24 -14.26
CA VAL A 141 3.71 6.38 -14.94
C VAL A 141 5.22 6.14 -14.93
N VAL A 142 5.67 5.28 -15.85
CA VAL A 142 7.09 5.02 -16.12
C VAL A 142 7.75 6.16 -16.86
#